data_AF-A0A1A6FL17-F1
#
_entry.id   AF-A0A1A6FL17-F1
#
_cell.length_a   1.000
_cell.length_b   1.000
_cell.length_c   1.000
_cell.angle_alpha   90.00
_cell.angle_beta   90.00
_cell.angle_gamma   90.00
#
_symmetry.space_group_name_H-M   'P 1'
#
loop_
_entity.id
_entity.type
_entity.pdbx_description
1 polymer ?
#
loop_
_entity_poly.entity_id
_entity_poly.type
_entity_poly.pdbx_seq_one_letter_code
_entity_poly.pdbx_strand_id
1 'polypeptide(L)'
;MFIPVEDSPARSLDRAMREDLAASLERLGARAGAVLPLAPDAAAIARDIRSRRVAPGVFGRYYDLVTALQTEDWTAAARLWREIAQEAARPADFAVLPFDAEALGDDAGRYQRMFTIGLAAAPQFARPDDDALTHLRESLSAALALLDAVHADWAAEIRALIGQVIAVVRPAADAVSMSGGSSMMLWGAVLIDVGARPDRIRVLSVLAHEATHQLLFGLARSEPLVMNPVRERFCTPLRPTPRPMNAIFHSTYVSGRIHALFEILRPRARLSDAEAALVAEISDLQRRRFAQGSELILEQARSSALGRRLIEEARDVIAGGEQSRGGMTEAGRNKVCRTET
;
A
#
# COMPACT_ATOMS: atom_id res chain seq x y z
N MET A 1 8.13 13.05 7.88
CA MET A 1 7.29 11.88 7.54
C MET A 1 7.64 11.29 6.17
N PHE A 2 8.02 12.14 5.21
CA PHE A 2 8.33 11.73 3.83
C PHE A 2 9.56 10.83 3.67
N ILE A 3 10.68 11.16 4.33
CA ILE A 3 11.79 10.24 4.59
C ILE A 3 11.60 9.71 6.02
N PRO A 4 11.57 8.38 6.23
CA PRO A 4 11.44 7.80 7.55
C PRO A 4 12.68 8.07 8.39
N VAL A 5 12.46 8.21 9.69
CA VAL A 5 13.50 8.33 10.74
C VAL A 5 13.15 7.34 11.84
N GLU A 6 14.00 7.19 12.86
CA GLU A 6 13.85 6.23 13.96
C GLU A 6 12.41 6.17 14.54
N ASP A 7 11.83 7.35 14.79
CA ASP A 7 10.45 7.53 15.28
C ASP A 7 9.39 7.68 14.17
N SER A 8 9.57 7.01 13.02
CA SER A 8 8.59 7.09 11.94
C SER A 8 7.18 6.70 12.44
N PRO A 9 6.14 7.48 12.09
CA PRO A 9 4.77 7.18 12.49
C PRO A 9 4.31 5.80 12.01
N ALA A 10 4.91 5.24 10.97
CA ALA A 10 4.62 3.91 10.46
C ALA A 10 4.61 2.82 11.53
N ARG A 11 5.54 2.85 12.51
CA ARG A 11 5.58 1.88 13.62
C ARG A 11 4.35 1.98 14.52
N SER A 12 3.81 3.18 14.67
CA SER A 12 2.61 3.45 15.47
C SER A 12 1.31 3.20 14.69
N LEU A 13 1.35 3.29 13.36
CA LEU A 13 0.18 3.14 12.50
C LEU A 13 -0.40 1.72 12.52
N ASP A 14 0.44 0.69 12.54
CA ASP A 14 -0.03 -0.70 12.70
C ASP A 14 -0.87 -0.85 13.98
N ARG A 15 -0.35 -0.32 15.10
CA ARG A 15 -1.08 -0.33 16.37
C ARG A 15 -2.38 0.46 16.30
N ALA A 16 -2.37 1.63 15.66
CA ALA A 16 -3.57 2.45 15.48
C ALA A 16 -4.64 1.74 14.64
N MET A 17 -4.25 1.12 13.52
CA MET A 17 -5.17 0.35 12.66
C MET A 17 -5.79 -0.84 13.41
N ARG A 18 -4.99 -1.53 14.24
CA ARG A 18 -5.50 -2.60 15.11
C ARG A 18 -6.43 -2.09 16.21
N GLU A 19 -6.13 -0.93 16.81
CA GLU A 19 -7.02 -0.30 17.79
C GLU A 19 -8.36 0.07 17.15
N ASP A 20 -8.35 0.67 15.96
CA ASP A 20 -9.57 1.05 15.23
C ASP A 20 -10.42 -0.19 14.87
N LEU A 21 -9.77 -1.28 14.44
CA LEU A 21 -10.42 -2.58 14.18
C LEU A 21 -11.02 -3.17 15.47
N ALA A 22 -10.25 -3.25 16.55
CA ALA A 22 -10.67 -3.80 17.82
C ALA A 22 -11.87 -3.03 18.39
N ALA A 23 -11.79 -1.70 18.41
CA ALA A 23 -12.88 -0.83 18.86
C ALA A 23 -14.14 -0.98 17.99
N SER A 24 -13.98 -1.24 16.69
CA SER A 24 -15.13 -1.51 15.80
C SER A 24 -15.79 -2.85 16.12
N LEU A 25 -15.01 -3.91 16.33
CA LEU A 25 -15.53 -5.23 16.70
C LEU A 25 -16.26 -5.21 18.05
N GLU A 26 -15.76 -4.46 19.04
CA GLU A 26 -16.46 -4.27 20.33
C GLU A 26 -17.82 -3.59 20.14
N ARG A 27 -17.87 -2.51 19.35
CA ARG A 27 -19.14 -1.81 19.04
C ARG A 27 -20.12 -2.70 18.28
N LEU A 28 -19.63 -3.46 17.30
CA LEU A 28 -20.45 -4.41 16.56
C LEU A 28 -20.97 -5.52 17.49
N GLY A 29 -20.14 -6.05 18.39
CA GLY A 29 -20.52 -7.12 19.31
C GLY A 29 -21.60 -6.68 20.29
N ALA A 30 -21.46 -5.47 20.85
CA ALA A 30 -22.46 -4.87 21.74
C ALA A 30 -23.83 -4.69 21.06
N ARG A 31 -23.85 -4.44 19.75
CA ARG A 31 -25.09 -4.26 18.97
C ARG A 31 -25.64 -5.57 18.43
N ALA A 32 -24.78 -6.48 17.99
CA ALA A 32 -25.14 -7.71 17.33
C ALA A 32 -25.49 -8.84 18.31
N GLY A 33 -25.11 -8.75 19.59
CA GLY A 33 -25.40 -9.77 20.59
C GLY A 33 -26.89 -10.10 20.77
N ALA A 34 -27.79 -9.19 20.40
CA ALA A 34 -29.23 -9.43 20.41
C ALA A 34 -29.73 -10.30 19.23
N VAL A 35 -28.98 -10.35 18.13
CA VAL A 35 -29.37 -11.03 16.87
C VAL A 35 -28.47 -12.21 16.51
N LEU A 36 -27.26 -12.28 17.08
CA LEU A 36 -26.28 -13.36 16.88
C LEU A 36 -26.09 -14.14 18.20
N PRO A 37 -26.91 -15.15 18.50
CA PRO A 37 -26.93 -15.84 19.80
C PRO A 37 -25.66 -16.65 20.13
N LEU A 38 -24.69 -16.74 19.21
CA LEU A 38 -23.43 -17.49 19.36
C LEU A 38 -22.20 -16.67 18.95
N ALA A 39 -22.26 -15.34 19.06
CA ALA A 39 -21.09 -14.51 18.78
C ALA A 39 -19.98 -14.76 19.81
N PRO A 40 -18.74 -15.10 19.38
CA PRO A 40 -17.58 -15.13 20.26
C PRO A 40 -17.38 -13.82 21.05
N ASP A 41 -16.74 -13.92 22.22
CA ASP A 41 -16.48 -12.76 23.09
C ASP A 41 -15.69 -11.66 22.37
N ALA A 42 -16.39 -10.59 21.99
CA ALA A 42 -15.84 -9.46 21.26
C ALA A 42 -14.69 -8.78 22.03
N ALA A 43 -14.76 -8.75 23.37
CA ALA A 43 -13.74 -8.13 24.20
C ALA A 43 -12.47 -9.00 24.25
N ALA A 44 -12.60 -10.33 24.21
CA ALA A 44 -11.47 -11.23 24.08
C ALA A 44 -10.75 -11.05 22.73
N ILE A 45 -11.51 -11.04 21.62
CA ILE A 45 -10.96 -10.80 20.27
C ILE A 45 -10.23 -9.46 20.20
N ALA A 46 -10.87 -8.39 20.69
CA ALA A 46 -10.33 -7.04 20.66
C ALA A 46 -9.02 -6.95 21.46
N ARG A 47 -8.92 -7.64 22.60
CA ARG A 47 -7.68 -7.74 23.38
C ARG A 47 -6.55 -8.41 22.60
N ASP A 48 -6.84 -9.52 21.92
CA ASP A 48 -5.85 -10.21 21.09
C ASP A 48 -5.35 -9.31 19.96
N ILE A 49 -6.28 -8.67 19.22
CA ILE A 49 -5.96 -7.72 18.14
C ILE A 49 -5.10 -6.55 18.64
N ARG A 50 -5.36 -6.00 19.83
CA ARG A 50 -4.56 -4.91 20.42
C ARG A 50 -3.18 -5.36 20.85
N SER A 51 -3.07 -6.57 21.38
CA SER A 51 -1.83 -7.07 22.02
C SER A 51 -0.70 -7.35 21.02
N ARG A 52 -1.02 -7.69 19.76
CA ARG A 52 -0.04 -8.13 18.76
C ARG A 52 -0.50 -7.85 17.33
N ARG A 53 0.42 -7.99 16.38
CA ARG A 53 0.08 -8.03 14.95
C ARG A 53 -0.84 -9.22 14.67
N VAL A 54 -1.83 -8.98 13.81
CA VAL A 54 -2.74 -10.00 13.28
C VAL A 54 -2.57 -10.13 11.77
N ALA A 55 -2.97 -11.28 11.22
CA ALA A 55 -2.86 -11.51 9.78
C ALA A 55 -3.76 -10.51 9.01
N PRO A 56 -3.36 -10.05 7.80
CA PRO A 56 -4.18 -9.18 6.97
C PRO A 56 -5.58 -9.76 6.66
N GLY A 57 -5.72 -11.09 6.62
CA GLY A 57 -7.00 -11.78 6.49
C GLY A 57 -8.00 -11.48 7.62
N VAL A 58 -7.55 -11.04 8.81
CA VAL A 58 -8.43 -10.57 9.89
C VAL A 58 -9.13 -9.27 9.49
N PHE A 59 -8.40 -8.31 8.92
CA PHE A 59 -8.99 -7.09 8.38
C PHE A 59 -9.97 -7.40 7.26
N GLY A 60 -9.60 -8.29 6.34
CA GLY A 60 -10.48 -8.69 5.24
C GLY A 60 -11.80 -9.30 5.73
N ARG A 61 -11.72 -10.25 6.69
CA ARG A 61 -12.92 -10.85 7.30
C ARG A 61 -13.79 -9.82 8.01
N TYR A 62 -13.20 -8.80 8.64
CA TYR A 62 -13.96 -7.71 9.25
C TYR A 62 -14.78 -6.94 8.20
N TYR A 63 -14.23 -6.64 7.03
CA TYR A 63 -14.99 -5.99 5.97
C TYR A 63 -16.12 -6.88 5.43
N ASP A 64 -15.84 -8.17 5.18
CA ASP A 64 -16.90 -9.14 4.81
C ASP A 64 -17.99 -9.22 5.91
N LEU A 65 -17.60 -9.16 7.19
CA LEU A 65 -18.54 -9.20 8.32
C LEU A 65 -19.44 -7.97 8.33
N VAL A 66 -18.89 -6.78 8.14
CA VAL A 66 -19.68 -5.55 8.05
C VAL A 66 -20.67 -5.64 6.88
N THR A 67 -20.25 -6.14 5.73
CA THR A 67 -21.16 -6.36 4.59
C THR A 67 -22.27 -7.36 4.94
N ALA A 68 -21.93 -8.51 5.51
CA ALA A 68 -22.91 -9.51 5.91
C ALA A 68 -23.94 -8.97 6.90
N LEU A 69 -23.51 -8.15 7.87
CA LEU A 69 -24.41 -7.46 8.81
C LEU A 69 -25.31 -6.44 8.11
N GLN A 70 -24.79 -5.69 7.14
CA GLN A 70 -25.57 -4.70 6.36
C GLN A 70 -26.62 -5.35 5.46
N THR A 71 -26.35 -6.55 4.95
CA THR A 71 -27.28 -7.33 4.11
C THR A 71 -28.11 -8.34 4.89
N GLU A 72 -28.06 -8.28 6.23
CA GLU A 72 -28.78 -9.19 7.13
C GLU A 72 -28.50 -10.69 6.91
N ASP A 73 -27.31 -11.03 6.39
CA ASP A 73 -26.84 -12.41 6.28
C ASP A 73 -26.23 -12.86 7.62
N TRP A 74 -27.12 -13.17 8.57
CA TRP A 74 -26.75 -13.55 9.93
C TRP A 74 -25.90 -14.83 9.99
N THR A 75 -26.10 -15.75 9.04
CA THR A 75 -25.32 -16.99 8.95
C THR A 75 -23.88 -16.70 8.57
N ALA A 76 -23.67 -15.88 7.53
CA ALA A 76 -22.33 -15.44 7.14
C ALA A 76 -21.68 -14.60 8.25
N ALA A 77 -22.42 -13.68 8.88
CA ALA A 77 -21.91 -12.87 9.98
C ALA A 77 -21.42 -13.72 11.16
N ALA A 78 -22.22 -14.70 11.61
CA ALA A 78 -21.83 -15.60 12.70
C ALA A 78 -20.60 -16.46 12.36
N ARG A 79 -20.48 -16.91 11.11
CA ARG A 79 -19.30 -17.62 10.62
C ARG A 79 -18.06 -16.71 10.64
N LEU A 80 -18.14 -15.52 10.04
CA LEU A 80 -17.04 -14.57 9.96
C LEU A 80 -16.55 -14.12 11.33
N TRP A 81 -17.45 -13.96 12.31
CA TRP A 81 -17.06 -13.64 13.68
C TRP A 81 -16.17 -14.74 14.31
N ARG A 82 -16.53 -16.00 14.12
CA ARG A 82 -15.74 -17.15 14.60
C ARG A 82 -14.39 -17.22 13.90
N GLU A 83 -14.35 -16.98 12.60
CA GLU A 83 -13.10 -16.95 11.85
C GLU A 83 -12.18 -15.81 12.32
N ILE A 84 -12.72 -14.61 12.55
CA ILE A 84 -11.95 -13.48 13.11
C ILE A 84 -11.38 -13.85 14.48
N ALA A 85 -12.18 -14.46 15.37
CA ALA A 85 -11.71 -14.89 16.69
C ALA A 85 -10.57 -15.91 16.60
N GLN A 86 -10.70 -16.89 15.72
CA GLN A 86 -9.69 -17.94 15.52
C GLN A 86 -8.39 -17.38 14.95
N GLU A 87 -8.46 -16.50 13.95
CA GLU A 87 -7.25 -15.94 13.31
C GLU A 87 -6.59 -14.86 14.18
N ALA A 88 -7.36 -14.04 14.92
CA ALA A 88 -6.78 -13.06 15.86
C ALA A 88 -6.05 -13.74 17.03
N ALA A 89 -6.46 -14.96 17.40
CA ALA A 89 -5.80 -15.76 18.43
C ALA A 89 -4.42 -16.31 17.99
N ARG A 90 -4.06 -16.21 16.70
CA ARG A 90 -2.76 -16.64 16.19
C ARG A 90 -1.80 -15.46 16.02
N PRO A 91 -0.51 -15.63 16.37
CA PRO A 91 0.50 -14.63 16.03
C PRO A 91 0.67 -14.57 14.50
N ALA A 92 0.89 -13.35 13.97
CA ALA A 92 1.15 -13.14 12.56
C ALA A 92 2.58 -12.61 12.35
N ASP A 93 3.42 -13.49 11.82
CA ASP A 93 4.80 -13.17 11.43
C ASP A 93 4.86 -12.68 9.98
N PHE A 94 6.01 -12.10 9.62
CA PHE A 94 6.29 -11.76 8.23
C PHE A 94 6.32 -13.01 7.35
N ALA A 95 5.56 -13.03 6.25
CA ALA A 95 5.50 -14.18 5.36
C ALA A 95 5.54 -13.80 3.88
N VAL A 96 6.17 -14.67 3.07
CA VAL A 96 6.13 -14.63 1.59
C VAL A 96 5.40 -15.86 1.10
N LEU A 97 4.17 -15.66 0.60
CA LEU A 97 3.21 -16.71 0.28
C LEU A 97 2.90 -16.73 -1.22
N PRO A 98 2.75 -17.90 -1.86
CA PRO A 98 2.16 -17.99 -3.18
C PRO A 98 0.66 -17.68 -3.14
N PHE A 99 0.10 -17.19 -4.24
CA PHE A 99 -1.34 -17.01 -4.39
C PHE A 99 -2.02 -18.34 -4.75
N ASP A 100 -2.35 -19.14 -3.74
CA ASP A 100 -3.13 -20.36 -3.90
C ASP A 100 -3.93 -20.71 -2.63
N ALA A 101 -4.81 -21.70 -2.77
CA ALA A 101 -5.69 -22.15 -1.70
C ALA A 101 -4.95 -22.93 -0.59
N GLU A 102 -3.76 -23.47 -0.84
CA GLU A 102 -2.99 -24.17 0.18
C GLU A 102 -2.35 -23.18 1.16
N ALA A 103 -1.76 -22.10 0.63
CA ALA A 103 -1.09 -21.08 1.41
C ALA A 103 -2.06 -20.05 2.03
N LEU A 104 -3.16 -19.72 1.33
CA LEU A 104 -4.12 -18.71 1.78
C LEU A 104 -5.43 -19.31 2.32
N GLY A 105 -5.69 -20.60 2.12
CA GLY A 105 -6.97 -21.20 2.49
C GLY A 105 -8.16 -20.45 1.86
N ASP A 106 -9.18 -20.22 2.67
CA ASP A 106 -10.38 -19.47 2.29
C ASP A 106 -10.11 -17.98 2.01
N ASP A 107 -8.92 -17.45 2.33
CA ASP A 107 -8.55 -16.07 2.03
C ASP A 107 -8.18 -15.84 0.56
N ALA A 108 -7.85 -16.87 -0.24
CA ALA A 108 -7.48 -16.67 -1.64
C ALA A 108 -8.57 -15.90 -2.42
N GLY A 109 -9.83 -16.33 -2.30
CA GLY A 109 -10.95 -15.66 -2.94
C GLY A 109 -11.25 -14.27 -2.36
N ARG A 110 -11.00 -14.06 -1.07
CA ARG A 110 -11.13 -12.76 -0.41
C ARG A 110 -10.06 -11.77 -0.89
N TYR A 111 -8.83 -12.23 -1.01
CA TYR A 111 -7.70 -11.44 -1.49
C TYR A 111 -7.92 -11.06 -2.95
N GLN A 112 -8.34 -12.01 -3.80
CA GLN A 112 -8.75 -11.75 -5.18
C GLN A 112 -9.72 -10.56 -5.25
N ARG A 113 -10.84 -10.62 -4.52
CA ARG A 113 -11.84 -9.54 -4.54
C ARG A 113 -11.26 -8.23 -4.03
N MET A 114 -10.61 -8.23 -2.87
CA MET A 114 -10.21 -7.00 -2.17
C MET A 114 -9.05 -6.24 -2.81
N PHE A 115 -8.17 -6.92 -3.54
CA PHE A 115 -7.15 -6.26 -4.35
C PHE A 115 -7.70 -5.72 -5.66
N THR A 116 -8.82 -6.24 -6.15
CA THR A 116 -9.42 -5.80 -7.42
C THR A 116 -10.63 -4.89 -7.27
N ILE A 117 -11.04 -4.54 -6.05
CA ILE A 117 -12.16 -3.62 -5.82
C ILE A 117 -11.89 -2.29 -6.51
N GLY A 118 -12.89 -1.81 -7.28
CA GLY A 118 -12.83 -0.54 -7.99
C GLY A 118 -12.02 -0.55 -9.28
N LEU A 119 -11.46 -1.70 -9.69
CA LEU A 119 -10.86 -1.86 -11.01
C LEU A 119 -11.97 -2.12 -12.05
N ALA A 120 -11.88 -1.45 -13.19
CA ALA A 120 -12.84 -1.62 -14.28
C ALA A 120 -12.81 -3.03 -14.90
N ALA A 121 -11.63 -3.64 -14.94
CA ALA A 121 -11.42 -5.04 -15.26
C ALA A 121 -10.56 -5.64 -14.14
N ALA A 122 -11.13 -6.57 -13.38
CA ALA A 122 -10.45 -7.25 -12.29
C ALA A 122 -9.48 -8.30 -12.86
N PRO A 123 -8.16 -8.14 -12.70
CA PRO A 123 -7.22 -9.16 -13.14
C PRO A 123 -7.43 -10.44 -12.34
N GLN A 124 -7.34 -11.60 -12.98
CA GLN A 124 -7.36 -12.88 -12.27
C GLN A 124 -5.94 -13.23 -11.83
N PHE A 125 -5.74 -13.40 -10.53
CA PHE A 125 -4.45 -13.85 -10.01
C PHE A 125 -4.33 -15.36 -10.11
N ALA A 126 -3.13 -15.82 -10.44
CA ALA A 126 -2.76 -17.23 -10.51
C ALA A 126 -1.55 -17.53 -9.62
N ARG A 127 -1.43 -18.80 -9.23
CA ARG A 127 -0.28 -19.31 -8.47
C ARG A 127 1.00 -19.17 -9.32
N PRO A 128 2.11 -18.66 -8.76
CA PRO A 128 3.41 -18.71 -9.41
C PRO A 128 4.01 -20.13 -9.41
N ASP A 129 4.90 -20.41 -10.37
CA ASP A 129 5.76 -21.59 -10.26
C ASP A 129 6.74 -21.47 -9.07
N ASP A 130 7.22 -22.61 -8.58
CA ASP A 130 8.08 -22.66 -7.39
C ASP A 130 9.41 -21.94 -7.61
N ASP A 131 9.92 -21.90 -8.85
CA ASP A 131 11.13 -21.17 -9.22
C ASP A 131 10.91 -19.66 -9.11
N ALA A 132 9.77 -19.14 -9.56
CA ALA A 132 9.41 -17.73 -9.48
C ALA A 132 9.19 -17.30 -8.04
N LEU A 133 8.58 -18.16 -7.21
CA LEU A 133 8.44 -17.93 -5.78
C LEU A 133 9.80 -17.91 -5.08
N THR A 134 10.70 -18.84 -5.41
CA THR A 134 12.07 -18.88 -4.88
C THR A 134 12.85 -17.63 -5.27
N HIS A 135 12.82 -17.26 -6.55
CA HIS A 135 13.45 -16.04 -7.06
C HIS A 135 12.93 -14.78 -6.36
N LEU A 136 11.62 -14.69 -6.09
CA LEU A 136 11.05 -13.57 -5.34
C LEU A 136 11.61 -13.52 -3.92
N ARG A 137 11.68 -14.66 -3.21
CA ARG A 137 12.19 -14.71 -1.83
C ARG A 137 13.65 -14.24 -1.77
N GLU A 138 14.48 -14.70 -2.70
CA GLU A 138 15.88 -14.27 -2.81
C GLU A 138 15.99 -12.77 -3.12
N SER A 139 15.26 -12.29 -4.12
CA SER A 139 15.28 -10.88 -4.53
C SER A 139 14.75 -9.95 -3.43
N LEU A 140 13.72 -10.38 -2.70
CA LEU A 140 13.17 -9.67 -1.54
C LEU A 140 14.18 -9.60 -0.39
N SER A 141 14.81 -10.72 -0.05
CA SER A 141 15.86 -10.77 0.98
C SER A 141 17.02 -9.84 0.61
N ALA A 142 17.48 -9.88 -0.64
CA ALA A 142 18.55 -9.02 -1.14
C ALA A 142 18.15 -7.54 -1.16
N ALA A 143 16.89 -7.21 -1.49
CA ALA A 143 16.35 -5.86 -1.48
C ALA A 143 16.32 -5.26 -0.07
N LEU A 144 15.81 -6.03 0.90
CA LEU A 144 15.74 -5.60 2.30
C LEU A 144 17.14 -5.46 2.92
N ALA A 145 18.04 -6.40 2.66
CA ALA A 145 19.43 -6.32 3.13
C ALA A 145 20.17 -5.10 2.55
N LEU A 146 19.93 -4.79 1.26
CA LEU A 146 20.45 -3.58 0.64
C LEU A 146 19.93 -2.32 1.35
N LEU A 147 18.63 -2.29 1.67
CA LEU A 147 18.02 -1.17 2.34
C LEU A 147 18.49 -1.02 3.80
N ASP A 148 18.66 -2.12 4.53
CA ASP A 148 19.19 -2.10 5.91
C ASP A 148 20.58 -1.45 5.95
N ALA A 149 21.45 -1.82 5.01
CA ALA A 149 22.81 -1.29 4.94
C ALA A 149 22.87 0.20 4.62
N VAL A 150 21.87 0.73 3.92
CA VAL A 150 21.84 2.10 3.41
C VAL A 150 21.00 3.04 4.26
N HIS A 151 19.87 2.55 4.77
CA HIS A 151 18.86 3.34 5.49
C HIS A 151 17.94 2.43 6.35
N ALA A 152 18.45 1.96 7.49
CA ALA A 152 17.75 1.03 8.38
C ALA A 152 16.33 1.46 8.78
N ASP A 153 16.08 2.76 8.98
CA ASP A 153 14.73 3.25 9.34
C ASP A 153 13.69 3.03 8.23
N TRP A 154 14.12 3.05 6.97
CA TRP A 154 13.22 2.80 5.83
C TRP A 154 12.89 1.32 5.74
N ALA A 155 13.88 0.46 5.97
CA ALA A 155 13.66 -0.98 6.06
C ALA A 155 12.75 -1.33 7.25
N ALA A 156 12.93 -0.67 8.39
CA ALA A 156 12.07 -0.83 9.55
C ALA A 156 10.63 -0.35 9.29
N GLU A 157 10.45 0.76 8.58
CA GLU A 157 9.13 1.21 8.15
C GLU A 157 8.44 0.19 7.23
N ILE A 158 9.15 -0.35 6.23
CA ILE A 158 8.61 -1.39 5.35
C ILE A 158 8.16 -2.61 6.15
N ARG A 159 8.98 -3.10 7.08
CA ARG A 159 8.61 -4.24 7.97
C ARG A 159 7.44 -3.91 8.90
N ALA A 160 7.35 -2.66 9.36
CA ALA A 160 6.25 -2.19 10.19
C ALA A 160 4.93 -2.11 9.41
N LEU A 161 4.96 -1.81 8.10
CA LEU A 161 3.75 -1.66 7.30
C LEU A 161 3.36 -2.91 6.51
N ILE A 162 4.29 -3.83 6.26
CA ILE A 162 4.07 -5.05 5.48
C ILE A 162 4.30 -6.27 6.37
N GLY A 163 3.25 -7.08 6.53
CA GLY A 163 3.29 -8.38 7.21
C GLY A 163 3.22 -9.56 6.23
N GLN A 164 2.61 -9.40 5.06
CA GLN A 164 2.54 -10.47 4.07
C GLN A 164 2.86 -9.95 2.67
N VAL A 165 3.74 -10.66 1.98
CA VAL A 165 4.01 -10.50 0.55
C VAL A 165 3.40 -11.70 -0.17
N ILE A 166 2.48 -11.43 -1.09
CA ILE A 166 1.75 -12.45 -1.83
C ILE A 166 2.24 -12.45 -3.29
N ALA A 167 2.89 -13.53 -3.69
CA ALA A 167 3.41 -13.72 -5.03
C ALA A 167 2.28 -14.15 -5.97
N VAL A 168 2.07 -13.38 -7.05
CA VAL A 168 1.05 -13.66 -8.05
C VAL A 168 1.66 -13.72 -9.44
N VAL A 169 1.05 -14.50 -10.33
CA VAL A 169 1.21 -14.36 -11.78
C VAL A 169 -0.11 -13.85 -12.34
N ARG A 170 -0.03 -12.95 -13.34
CA ARG A 170 -1.19 -12.52 -14.11
C ARG A 170 -1.14 -13.11 -15.52
N PRO A 171 -2.28 -13.54 -16.07
CA PRO A 171 -2.36 -13.92 -17.47
C PRO A 171 -1.92 -12.77 -18.38
N ALA A 172 -1.16 -13.08 -19.44
CA ALA A 172 -0.56 -12.09 -20.34
C ALA A 172 -1.56 -11.16 -21.07
N ALA A 173 -2.86 -11.47 -21.03
CA ALA A 173 -3.92 -10.69 -21.69
C ALA A 173 -4.28 -9.37 -20.96
N ASP A 174 -3.81 -9.16 -19.73
CA ASP A 174 -4.10 -7.94 -18.96
C ASP A 174 -3.14 -6.79 -19.35
N ALA A 175 -3.53 -5.99 -20.34
CA ALA A 175 -2.73 -4.89 -20.93
C ALA A 175 -2.29 -3.75 -19.98
N VAL A 176 -2.62 -3.81 -18.69
CA VAL A 176 -2.14 -2.87 -17.68
C VAL A 176 -1.06 -3.55 -16.86
N SER A 177 0.19 -3.06 -16.94
CA SER A 177 1.27 -3.56 -16.08
C SER A 177 1.04 -3.12 -14.63
N MET A 178 0.76 -4.09 -13.76
CA MET A 178 0.70 -3.92 -12.32
C MET A 178 1.85 -4.73 -11.74
N SER A 179 2.86 -4.04 -11.19
CA SER A 179 4.01 -4.70 -10.56
C SER A 179 3.73 -5.16 -9.12
N GLY A 180 2.72 -4.58 -8.49
CA GLY A 180 2.26 -4.91 -7.15
C GLY A 180 0.93 -4.25 -6.83
N GLY A 181 0.39 -4.54 -5.65
CA GLY A 181 -0.86 -3.92 -5.20
C GLY A 181 -1.06 -3.99 -3.70
N SER A 182 -1.75 -2.98 -3.18
CA SER A 182 -2.12 -2.84 -1.77
C SER A 182 -3.62 -2.57 -1.64
N SER A 183 -4.20 -2.99 -0.53
CA SER A 183 -5.60 -2.71 -0.20
C SER A 183 -5.72 -2.33 1.27
N MET A 184 -6.45 -1.24 1.55
CA MET A 184 -6.78 -0.86 2.93
C MET A 184 -7.56 -1.97 3.66
N MET A 185 -8.35 -2.77 2.92
CA MET A 185 -9.12 -3.89 3.47
C MET A 185 -8.24 -5.08 3.87
N LEU A 186 -6.99 -5.11 3.40
CA LEU A 186 -6.00 -6.13 3.70
C LEU A 186 -4.75 -5.44 4.28
N TRP A 187 -4.94 -4.72 5.38
CA TRP A 187 -3.85 -4.00 6.05
C TRP A 187 -2.66 -4.93 6.31
N GLY A 188 -1.49 -4.54 5.81
CA GLY A 188 -0.27 -5.33 5.92
C GLY A 188 -0.03 -6.38 4.83
N ALA A 189 -0.96 -6.59 3.89
CA ALA A 189 -0.72 -7.43 2.71
C ALA A 189 -0.33 -6.60 1.49
N VAL A 190 0.64 -7.11 0.73
CA VAL A 190 1.03 -6.58 -0.59
C VAL A 190 1.09 -7.71 -1.60
N LEU A 191 0.58 -7.47 -2.81
CA LEU A 191 0.80 -8.34 -3.96
C LEU A 191 2.08 -7.93 -4.68
N ILE A 192 2.82 -8.90 -5.22
CA ILE A 192 3.91 -8.67 -6.17
C ILE A 192 3.72 -9.60 -7.35
N ASP A 193 3.67 -9.01 -8.56
CA ASP A 193 3.65 -9.78 -9.81
C ASP A 193 5.05 -10.32 -10.09
N VAL A 194 5.17 -11.65 -10.11
CA VAL A 194 6.45 -12.35 -10.33
C VAL A 194 6.64 -12.82 -11.76
N GLY A 195 5.67 -12.55 -12.67
CA GLY A 195 5.74 -13.01 -14.06
C GLY A 195 6.98 -12.52 -14.81
N ALA A 196 7.48 -11.33 -14.47
CA ALA A 196 8.70 -10.76 -15.05
C ALA A 196 9.99 -11.09 -14.27
N ARG A 197 9.92 -11.94 -13.24
CA ARG A 197 11.03 -12.29 -12.34
C ARG A 197 11.84 -11.06 -11.89
N PRO A 198 11.20 -10.10 -11.18
CA PRO A 198 11.84 -8.83 -10.85
C PRO A 198 13.12 -9.05 -10.03
N ASP A 199 14.18 -8.31 -10.37
CA ASP A 199 15.41 -8.26 -9.57
C ASP A 199 15.21 -7.50 -8.24
N ARG A 200 16.24 -7.50 -7.39
CA ARG A 200 16.19 -6.83 -6.08
C ARG A 200 15.90 -5.33 -6.14
N ILE A 201 16.32 -4.60 -7.19
CA ILE A 201 16.04 -3.17 -7.33
C ILE A 201 14.57 -2.95 -7.68
N ARG A 202 14.02 -3.76 -8.59
CA ARG A 202 12.60 -3.74 -8.94
C ARG A 202 11.73 -4.16 -7.75
N VAL A 203 12.10 -5.22 -7.02
CA VAL A 203 11.42 -5.62 -5.78
C VAL A 203 11.48 -4.50 -4.75
N LEU A 204 12.63 -3.84 -4.55
CA LEU A 204 12.75 -2.71 -3.64
C LEU A 204 11.82 -1.55 -4.04
N SER A 205 11.75 -1.22 -5.33
CA SER A 205 10.82 -0.21 -5.84
C SER A 205 9.36 -0.58 -5.56
N VAL A 206 8.97 -1.85 -5.73
CA VAL A 206 7.61 -2.33 -5.43
C VAL A 206 7.33 -2.27 -3.93
N LEU A 207 8.25 -2.73 -3.08
CA LEU A 207 8.07 -2.64 -1.63
C LEU A 207 7.92 -1.20 -1.15
N ALA A 208 8.74 -0.28 -1.64
CA ALA A 208 8.63 1.13 -1.32
C ALA A 208 7.30 1.74 -1.82
N HIS A 209 6.85 1.32 -3.00
CA HIS A 209 5.56 1.71 -3.56
C HIS A 209 4.40 1.28 -2.67
N GLU A 210 4.32 -0.02 -2.39
CA GLU A 210 3.20 -0.61 -1.66
C GLU A 210 3.21 -0.23 -0.17
N ALA A 211 4.38 -0.19 0.47
CA ALA A 211 4.51 0.33 1.83
C ALA A 211 4.05 1.78 1.92
N THR A 212 4.32 2.60 0.89
CA THR A 212 3.82 3.98 0.88
C THR A 212 2.29 4.03 0.76
N HIS A 213 1.66 3.12 0.01
CA HIS A 213 0.20 3.02 0.01
C HIS A 213 -0.35 2.65 1.40
N GLN A 214 0.26 1.66 2.08
CA GLN A 214 -0.11 1.31 3.45
C GLN A 214 0.07 2.51 4.41
N LEU A 215 1.19 3.24 4.31
CA LEU A 215 1.42 4.46 5.07
C LEU A 215 0.26 5.47 4.85
N LEU A 216 -0.09 5.75 3.59
CA LEU A 216 -1.16 6.69 3.26
C LEU A 216 -2.53 6.22 3.76
N PHE A 217 -2.84 4.91 3.69
CA PHE A 217 -4.08 4.37 4.27
C PHE A 217 -4.14 4.58 5.78
N GLY A 218 -3.04 4.31 6.49
CA GLY A 218 -2.97 4.52 7.93
C GLY A 218 -3.09 6.00 8.32
N LEU A 219 -2.48 6.90 7.54
CA LEU A 219 -2.61 8.35 7.74
C LEU A 219 -4.01 8.86 7.46
N ALA A 220 -4.72 8.25 6.51
CA ALA A 220 -6.09 8.60 6.13
C ALA A 220 -7.18 7.98 7.02
N ARG A 221 -6.81 7.29 8.11
CA ARG A 221 -7.76 6.55 8.96
C ARG A 221 -8.82 7.44 9.62
N SER A 222 -8.46 8.67 9.99
CA SER A 222 -9.34 9.60 10.71
C SER A 222 -9.97 10.65 9.80
N GLU A 223 -9.27 11.03 8.73
CA GLU A 223 -9.77 11.95 7.72
C GLU A 223 -9.15 11.62 6.34
N PRO A 224 -9.90 11.79 5.23
CA PRO A 224 -9.31 11.73 3.90
C PRO A 224 -8.17 12.74 3.72
N LEU A 225 -7.14 12.38 2.95
CA LEU A 225 -6.04 13.30 2.61
C LEU A 225 -6.49 14.38 1.61
N VAL A 226 -7.48 14.05 0.78
CA VAL A 226 -8.16 14.97 -0.13
C VAL A 226 -9.67 14.74 -0.05
N MET A 227 -10.42 15.84 -0.07
CA MET A 227 -11.88 15.89 0.10
C MET A 227 -12.63 16.05 -1.23
N ASN A 228 -11.92 16.02 -2.36
CA ASN A 228 -12.54 16.03 -3.68
C ASN A 228 -13.46 14.81 -3.84
N PRO A 229 -14.67 14.97 -4.39
CA PRO A 229 -15.56 13.85 -4.68
C PRO A 229 -14.91 12.84 -5.63
N VAL A 230 -15.14 11.54 -5.42
CA VAL A 230 -14.59 10.46 -6.28
C VAL A 230 -15.03 10.60 -7.75
N ARG A 231 -16.19 11.21 -8.01
CA ARG A 231 -16.69 11.47 -9.38
C ARG A 231 -15.95 12.60 -10.11
N GLU A 232 -15.30 13.51 -9.38
CA GLU A 232 -14.50 14.59 -9.96
C GLU A 232 -13.21 13.99 -10.52
N ARG A 233 -12.92 14.22 -11.81
CA ARG A 233 -11.78 13.62 -12.51
C ARG A 233 -10.84 14.68 -13.04
N PHE A 234 -9.55 14.39 -12.96
CA PHE A 234 -8.47 15.30 -13.35
C PHE A 234 -7.49 14.58 -14.28
N CYS A 235 -6.91 15.33 -15.21
CA CYS A 235 -5.92 14.86 -16.16
C CYS A 235 -4.51 15.20 -15.67
N THR A 236 -3.54 14.34 -15.99
CA THR A 236 -2.10 14.66 -15.83
C THR A 236 -1.41 14.41 -17.17
N PRO A 237 -0.37 15.18 -17.54
CA PRO A 237 0.28 15.01 -18.85
C PRO A 237 0.80 13.58 -19.09
N LEU A 238 1.30 12.89 -18.05
CA LEU A 238 1.83 11.53 -18.14
C LEU A 238 0.76 10.42 -18.08
N ARG A 239 -0.52 10.73 -17.85
CA ARG A 239 -1.62 9.76 -17.93
C ARG A 239 -2.85 10.36 -18.62
N PRO A 240 -3.21 9.90 -19.83
CA PRO A 240 -4.32 10.46 -20.59
C PRO A 240 -5.70 10.15 -19.98
N THR A 241 -5.84 9.03 -19.26
CA THR A 241 -7.10 8.67 -18.61
C THR A 241 -7.31 9.50 -17.34
N PRO A 242 -8.39 10.30 -17.25
CA PRO A 242 -8.69 11.11 -16.06
C PRO A 242 -8.87 10.24 -14.81
N ARG A 243 -8.41 10.74 -13.65
CA ARG A 243 -8.44 10.03 -12.37
C ARG A 243 -9.04 10.91 -11.27
N PRO A 244 -9.66 10.32 -10.24
CA PRO A 244 -10.04 11.10 -9.06
C PRO A 244 -8.81 11.65 -8.35
N MET A 245 -8.96 12.81 -7.69
CA MET A 245 -7.84 13.47 -6.99
C MET A 245 -7.16 12.56 -5.97
N ASN A 246 -7.91 11.69 -5.28
CA ASN A 246 -7.31 10.74 -4.32
C ASN A 246 -6.31 9.78 -4.99
N ALA A 247 -6.62 9.30 -6.19
CA ALA A 247 -5.70 8.43 -6.93
C ALA A 247 -4.45 9.21 -7.39
N ILE A 248 -4.62 10.47 -7.80
CA ILE A 248 -3.50 11.35 -8.18
C ILE A 248 -2.61 11.63 -6.96
N PHE A 249 -3.20 11.95 -5.82
CA PHE A 249 -2.49 12.16 -4.56
C PHE A 249 -1.62 10.96 -4.21
N HIS A 250 -2.21 9.77 -4.16
CA HIS A 250 -1.51 8.53 -3.87
C HIS A 250 -0.37 8.29 -4.86
N SER A 251 -0.63 8.35 -6.17
CA SER A 251 0.42 8.10 -7.18
C SER A 251 1.55 9.12 -7.13
N THR A 252 1.24 10.38 -6.82
CA THR A 252 2.23 11.46 -6.74
C THR A 252 3.12 11.24 -5.54
N TYR A 253 2.54 11.07 -4.35
CA TYR A 253 3.29 10.91 -3.12
C TYR A 253 4.19 9.66 -3.16
N VAL A 254 3.67 8.54 -3.69
CA VAL A 254 4.46 7.32 -3.93
C VAL A 254 5.63 7.57 -4.88
N SER A 255 5.40 8.27 -6.00
CA SER A 255 6.46 8.60 -6.95
C SER A 255 7.57 9.41 -6.26
N GLY A 256 7.19 10.41 -5.47
CA GLY A 256 8.16 11.20 -4.71
C GLY A 256 8.99 10.35 -3.75
N ARG A 257 8.35 9.43 -3.01
CA ARG A 257 9.06 8.57 -2.05
C ARG A 257 10.01 7.58 -2.71
N ILE A 258 9.63 7.00 -3.85
CA ILE A 258 10.54 6.11 -4.60
C ILE A 258 11.74 6.90 -5.13
N HIS A 259 11.52 8.11 -5.65
CA HIS A 259 12.61 8.99 -6.06
C HIS A 259 13.56 9.26 -4.88
N ALA A 260 13.04 9.75 -3.75
CA ALA A 260 13.85 10.04 -2.57
C ALA A 260 14.64 8.82 -2.05
N LEU A 261 14.02 7.63 -2.05
CA LEU A 261 14.69 6.39 -1.69
C LEU A 261 15.90 6.11 -2.59
N PHE A 262 15.72 6.20 -3.90
CA PHE A 262 16.79 5.91 -4.86
C PHE A 262 17.88 6.98 -4.89
N GLU A 263 17.52 8.21 -4.56
CA GLU A 263 18.46 9.30 -4.32
C GLU A 263 19.36 9.06 -3.11
N ILE A 264 18.81 8.46 -2.05
CA ILE A 264 19.56 8.02 -0.87
C ILE A 264 20.43 6.81 -1.18
N LEU A 265 19.90 5.88 -1.96
CA LEU A 265 20.50 4.59 -2.25
C LEU A 265 21.71 4.73 -3.19
N ARG A 266 21.59 5.51 -4.26
CA ARG A 266 22.61 5.63 -5.31
C ARG A 266 24.04 5.94 -4.80
N PRO A 267 24.27 6.89 -3.87
CA PRO A 267 25.63 7.17 -3.38
C PRO A 267 26.12 6.23 -2.27
N ARG A 268 25.24 5.40 -1.67
CA ARG A 268 25.56 4.60 -0.48
C ARG A 268 25.64 3.10 -0.76
N ALA A 269 24.88 2.64 -1.75
CA ALA A 269 24.80 1.24 -2.12
C ALA A 269 25.98 0.80 -3.00
N ARG A 270 26.40 -0.45 -2.82
CA ARG A 270 27.25 -1.13 -3.80
C ARG A 270 26.36 -1.70 -4.91
N LEU A 271 26.26 -0.96 -6.00
CA LEU A 271 25.50 -1.33 -7.19
C LEU A 271 26.44 -1.77 -8.31
N SER A 272 26.02 -2.78 -9.07
CA SER A 272 26.58 -3.01 -10.40
C SER A 272 26.19 -1.87 -11.36
N ASP A 273 26.91 -1.74 -12.48
CA ASP A 273 26.61 -0.71 -13.49
C ASP A 273 25.17 -0.81 -14.03
N ALA A 274 24.68 -2.04 -14.23
CA ALA A 274 23.31 -2.28 -14.68
C ALA A 274 22.27 -1.84 -13.64
N GLU A 275 22.53 -2.10 -12.35
CA GLU A 275 21.65 -1.65 -11.27
C GLU A 275 21.70 -0.13 -11.10
N ALA A 276 22.88 0.49 -11.22
CA ALA A 276 23.02 1.94 -11.16
C ALA A 276 22.24 2.62 -12.30
N ALA A 277 22.30 2.08 -13.51
CA ALA A 277 21.50 2.55 -14.65
C ALA A 277 19.99 2.39 -14.39
N LEU A 278 19.56 1.23 -13.89
CA LEU A 278 18.15 0.97 -13.55
C LEU A 278 17.63 1.89 -12.44
N VAL A 279 18.42 2.11 -11.38
CA VAL A 279 18.11 3.05 -10.30
C VAL A 279 17.94 4.47 -10.84
N ALA A 280 18.83 4.91 -11.73
CA ALA A 280 18.73 6.23 -12.37
C ALA A 280 17.46 6.36 -13.22
N GLU A 281 17.18 5.35 -14.07
CA GLU A 281 15.98 5.32 -14.92
C GLU A 281 14.69 5.43 -14.10
N ILE A 282 14.56 4.60 -13.06
CA ILE A 282 13.38 4.62 -12.20
C ILE A 282 13.31 5.95 -11.46
N SER A 283 14.40 6.41 -10.85
CA SER A 283 14.44 7.68 -10.09
C SER A 283 13.98 8.86 -10.96
N ASP A 284 14.48 8.98 -12.18
CA ASP A 284 14.12 10.06 -13.11
C ASP A 284 12.66 10.00 -13.55
N LEU A 285 12.13 8.79 -13.82
CA LEU A 285 10.72 8.63 -14.14
C LEU A 285 9.82 9.06 -12.97
N GLN A 286 10.17 8.66 -11.75
CA GLN A 286 9.38 8.97 -10.57
C GLN A 286 9.46 10.46 -10.20
N ARG A 287 10.61 11.10 -10.40
CA ARG A 287 10.77 12.56 -10.27
C ARG A 287 9.82 13.32 -11.18
N ARG A 288 9.77 12.97 -12.48
CA ARG A 288 8.86 13.61 -13.44
C ARG A 288 7.39 13.41 -13.06
N ARG A 289 7.01 12.21 -12.61
CA ARG A 289 5.65 11.91 -12.13
C ARG A 289 5.30 12.72 -10.89
N PHE A 290 6.22 12.83 -9.93
CA PHE A 290 6.03 13.64 -8.73
C PHE A 290 5.83 15.12 -9.08
N ALA A 291 6.71 15.71 -9.90
CA ALA A 291 6.63 17.12 -10.25
C ALA A 291 5.25 17.49 -10.84
N GLN A 292 4.81 16.77 -11.87
CA GLN A 292 3.51 17.02 -12.51
C GLN A 292 2.31 16.81 -11.57
N GLY A 293 2.35 15.76 -10.76
CA GLY A 293 1.27 15.45 -9.84
C GLY A 293 1.18 16.46 -8.69
N SER A 294 2.32 16.90 -8.18
CA SER A 294 2.40 17.81 -7.03
C SER A 294 1.88 19.21 -7.36
N GLU A 295 2.21 19.74 -8.54
CA GLU A 295 1.65 21.00 -9.06
C GLU A 295 0.12 20.94 -9.11
N LEU A 296 -0.42 19.90 -9.76
CA LEU A 296 -1.86 19.71 -9.88
C LEU A 296 -2.56 19.59 -8.52
N ILE A 297 -1.98 18.87 -7.57
CA ILE A 297 -2.54 18.72 -6.22
C ILE A 297 -2.56 20.05 -5.49
N LEU A 298 -1.45 20.79 -5.50
CA LEU A 298 -1.36 22.07 -4.79
C LEU A 298 -2.32 23.13 -5.35
N GLU A 299 -2.64 23.04 -6.64
CA GLU A 299 -3.58 23.94 -7.32
C GLU A 299 -5.04 23.52 -7.17
N GLN A 300 -5.36 22.23 -7.29
CA GLN A 300 -6.74 21.76 -7.50
C GLN A 300 -7.28 20.85 -6.39
N ALA A 301 -6.44 20.32 -5.49
CA ALA A 301 -6.92 19.46 -4.43
C ALA A 301 -7.55 20.26 -3.29
N ARG A 302 -8.75 19.82 -2.88
CA ARG A 302 -9.37 20.20 -1.61
C ARG A 302 -8.72 19.37 -0.50
N SER A 303 -7.48 19.69 -0.18
CA SER A 303 -6.67 18.91 0.75
C SER A 303 -7.14 19.08 2.20
N SER A 304 -7.05 18.02 2.99
CA SER A 304 -7.05 18.19 4.46
C SER A 304 -5.77 18.90 4.90
N ALA A 305 -5.73 19.35 6.15
CA ALA A 305 -4.51 19.95 6.71
C ALA A 305 -3.33 18.96 6.67
N LEU A 306 -3.58 17.68 6.95
CA LEU A 306 -2.57 16.63 6.84
C LEU A 306 -2.15 16.41 5.37
N GLY A 307 -3.10 16.23 4.45
CA GLY A 307 -2.82 15.98 3.04
C GLY A 307 -1.97 17.08 2.41
N ARG A 308 -2.27 18.36 2.73
CA ARG A 308 -1.50 19.50 2.24
C ARG A 308 -0.06 19.47 2.76
N ARG A 309 0.13 19.30 4.08
CA ARG A 309 1.48 19.22 4.69
C ARG A 309 2.33 18.12 4.07
N LEU A 310 1.75 16.94 3.83
CA LEU A 310 2.50 15.81 3.24
C LEU A 310 3.09 16.14 1.87
N ILE A 311 2.32 16.80 1.00
CA ILE A 311 2.78 17.14 -0.35
C ILE A 311 3.77 18.31 -0.32
N GLU A 312 3.57 19.30 0.54
CA GLU A 312 4.51 20.39 0.73
C GLU A 312 5.86 19.88 1.27
N GLU A 313 5.86 19.06 2.34
CA GLU A 313 7.07 18.40 2.86
C GLU A 313 7.79 17.58 1.79
N ALA A 314 7.05 16.79 1.01
CA ALA A 314 7.61 15.99 -0.08
C ALA A 314 8.32 16.85 -1.13
N ARG A 315 7.72 17.99 -1.49
CA ARG A 315 8.28 18.92 -2.47
C ARG A 315 9.55 19.57 -1.95
N ASP A 316 9.55 19.99 -0.70
CA ASP A 316 10.72 20.65 -0.09
C ASP A 316 11.92 19.70 0.01
N VAL A 317 11.68 18.42 0.36
CA VAL A 317 12.72 17.40 0.36
C VAL A 317 13.29 17.15 -1.04
N ILE A 318 12.42 17.02 -2.05
CA ILE A 318 12.86 16.75 -3.42
C ILE A 318 13.63 17.95 -3.99
N ALA A 319 13.13 19.17 -3.80
CA ALA A 319 13.81 20.39 -4.24
C ALA A 319 15.13 20.64 -3.50
N GLY A 320 15.20 20.36 -2.19
CA GLY A 320 16.43 20.47 -1.40
C GLY A 320 17.52 19.48 -1.85
N GLY A 321 17.11 18.27 -2.26
CA GLY A 321 18.00 17.30 -2.90
C GLY A 321 18.58 17.81 -4.22
N GLU A 322 17.81 18.58 -5.00
CA GLU A 322 18.24 19.18 -6.27
C GLU A 322 19.18 20.39 -6.07
N GLN A 323 18.93 21.24 -5.08
CA GLN A 323 19.79 22.40 -4.78
C GLN A 323 21.19 21.97 -4.29
N SER A 324 21.29 20.83 -3.61
CA SER A 324 22.57 20.22 -3.28
C SER A 324 23.34 19.67 -4.51
N ARG A 325 22.71 19.64 -5.69
CA ARG A 325 23.23 18.99 -6.91
C ARG A 325 23.45 19.89 -8.12
N GLY A 326 22.78 21.03 -8.25
CA GLY A 326 22.89 21.82 -9.48
C GLY A 326 22.39 23.25 -9.42
N GLY A 327 23.31 24.21 -9.54
CA GLY A 327 23.06 25.31 -10.46
C GLY A 327 23.14 24.76 -11.89
N MET A 328 22.00 24.56 -12.56
CA MET A 328 21.83 24.66 -14.02
C MET A 328 20.35 24.39 -14.42
N THR A 329 19.67 25.51 -14.69
CA THR A 329 18.63 25.79 -15.72
C THR A 329 17.20 25.22 -15.65
N GLU A 330 16.28 26.21 -15.60
CA GLU A 330 14.82 26.31 -15.85
C GLU A 330 14.26 25.45 -17.00
N ALA A 331 13.11 24.77 -16.90
CA ALA A 331 11.70 25.14 -16.63
C ALA A 331 10.85 25.21 -17.93
N GLY A 332 9.97 24.23 -18.12
CA GLY A 332 8.96 24.20 -19.18
C GLY A 332 7.55 24.21 -18.58
N ARG A 333 6.76 25.25 -18.89
CA ARG A 333 5.40 25.48 -18.35
C ARG A 333 4.37 24.51 -18.96
N ASN A 334 3.51 23.93 -18.11
CA ASN A 334 2.40 23.07 -18.51
C ASN A 334 1.17 23.85 -18.98
N LYS A 335 0.47 23.31 -19.98
CA LYS A 335 -0.82 23.77 -20.51
C LYS A 335 -1.96 23.06 -19.77
N VAL A 336 -2.91 23.82 -19.22
CA VAL A 336 -4.13 23.30 -18.57
C VAL A 336 -5.19 23.00 -19.64
N CYS A 337 -5.67 21.76 -19.72
CA CYS A 337 -6.90 21.41 -20.43
C CYS A 337 -8.08 21.54 -19.46
N ARG A 338 -8.94 22.54 -19.66
CA ARG A 338 -10.29 22.56 -19.10
C ARG A 338 -11.23 21.87 -20.09
N THR A 339 -11.97 20.87 -19.63
CA THR A 339 -13.20 20.45 -20.29
C THR A 339 -14.35 21.15 -19.56
N GLU A 340 -14.97 22.11 -20.23
CA GLU A 340 -16.23 22.71 -19.81
C GLU A 340 -17.35 21.66 -19.92
N THR A 341 -18.19 21.60 -18.88
CA THR A 341 -19.53 20.98 -18.95
C THR A 341 -20.55 21.98 -19.42
#